data_AF-A0A0H3GIA6-F1
#
_entry.id   AF-A0A0H3GIA6-F1
#
_cell.length_a   1.000
_cell.length_b   1.000
_cell.length_c   1.000
_cell.angle_alpha   90.00
_cell.angle_beta   90.00
_cell.angle_gamma   90.00
#
_symmetry.space_group_name_H-M   'P 1'
#
loop_
_entity.id
_entity.type
_entity.pdbx_description
1 polymer ?
#
loop_
_entity_poly.entity_id
_entity_poly.type
_entity_poly.pdbx_seq_one_letter_code
_entity_poly.pdbx_strand_id
1 'polypeptide(L)'
;MRNPLSVALFTLMLSPLAAFAQQQFATPEQAATALAEAISQPNEAALSEVLGDNWQQFLPTDGIDPAAVDRFQRDWQVKHVIIQQGDKAWLDVGSEAWRLPVPIVKASEGWRFDMAAGEEEILTRAIGRNELSAIAAMHAYVDAQQDYYHLNHRWAQKIISSEGKKDGLYWPTSPGEAPSPLGPAFSPTVPGSGYHGYRFRIIAGRDDQSVALLAWPIAWGETGVMSFMIDQQDRVYQANLGEESAAKAQEITRFTPDADAGWQVAEP
;
A
#
# COMPACT_ATOMS: atom_id res chain seq x y z
N MET A 1 -17.22 -8.61 -83.36
CA MET A 1 -15.98 -8.92 -82.61
C MET A 1 -15.28 -7.60 -82.26
N ARG A 2 -15.18 -7.23 -80.97
CA ARG A 2 -14.07 -6.45 -80.40
C ARG A 2 -14.31 -6.18 -78.89
N ASN A 3 -13.51 -6.93 -78.14
CA ASN A 3 -13.09 -6.97 -76.74
C ASN A 3 -13.58 -5.91 -75.73
N PRO A 4 -13.97 -6.33 -74.51
CA PRO A 4 -14.29 -5.43 -73.41
C PRO A 4 -13.02 -4.94 -72.68
N LEU A 5 -13.07 -3.69 -72.23
CA LEU A 5 -12.07 -3.08 -71.35
C LEU A 5 -12.14 -3.71 -69.96
N SER A 6 -11.04 -4.34 -69.52
CA SER A 6 -10.80 -4.63 -68.11
C SER A 6 -9.86 -3.57 -67.54
N VAL A 7 -10.43 -2.56 -66.89
CA VAL A 7 -9.67 -1.61 -66.06
C VAL A 7 -9.45 -2.31 -64.71
N ALA A 8 -8.22 -2.76 -64.49
CA ALA A 8 -7.78 -3.34 -63.22
C ALA A 8 -7.68 -2.23 -62.17
N LEU A 9 -8.59 -2.26 -61.19
CA LEU A 9 -8.64 -1.34 -60.07
C LEU A 9 -7.57 -1.76 -59.04
N PHE A 10 -6.48 -0.98 -58.92
CA PHE A 10 -5.46 -1.15 -57.89
C PHE A 10 -6.09 -0.95 -56.51
N THR A 11 -6.33 -2.04 -55.80
CA THR A 11 -6.76 -2.02 -54.40
C THR A 11 -5.55 -1.68 -53.52
N LEU A 12 -5.54 -0.47 -52.99
CA LEU A 12 -4.56 0.01 -52.02
C LEU A 12 -4.67 -0.85 -50.75
N MET A 13 -3.69 -1.72 -50.49
CA MET A 13 -3.62 -2.46 -49.23
C MET A 13 -3.31 -1.48 -48.10
N LEU A 14 -4.33 -1.07 -47.34
CA LEU A 14 -4.13 -0.51 -46.01
C LEU A 14 -3.60 -1.64 -45.13
N SER A 15 -2.29 -1.64 -44.87
CA SER A 15 -1.72 -2.44 -43.78
C SER A 15 -2.27 -1.90 -42.46
N PRO A 16 -3.03 -2.68 -41.66
CA PRO A 16 -3.42 -2.26 -40.34
C PRO A 16 -2.14 -2.16 -39.49
N LEU A 17 -1.78 -0.93 -39.15
CA LEU A 17 -0.83 -0.64 -38.08
C LEU A 17 -1.31 -1.39 -36.84
N ALA A 18 -0.51 -2.36 -36.40
CA ALA A 18 -0.62 -3.02 -35.11
C ALA A 18 -0.53 -1.95 -34.01
N ALA A 19 -1.69 -1.41 -33.65
CA ALA A 19 -1.90 -0.56 -32.50
C ALA A 19 -2.96 -1.26 -31.66
N PHE A 20 -2.72 -1.37 -30.35
CA PHE A 20 -3.40 -2.20 -29.35
C PHE A 20 -2.83 -3.61 -29.16
N ALA A 21 -1.56 -3.72 -28.74
CA ALA A 21 -0.95 -4.98 -28.35
C ALA A 21 -1.22 -5.38 -26.88
N GLN A 22 -2.41 -5.10 -26.33
CA GLN A 22 -2.84 -5.85 -25.15
C GLN A 22 -3.45 -7.16 -25.66
N GLN A 23 -2.80 -8.28 -25.37
CA GLN A 23 -3.28 -9.59 -25.77
C GLN A 23 -4.67 -9.83 -25.17
N GLN A 24 -5.62 -10.19 -26.04
CA GLN A 24 -6.96 -10.55 -25.63
C GLN A 24 -7.06 -12.06 -25.55
N PHE A 25 -7.48 -12.55 -24.40
CA PHE A 25 -7.50 -13.96 -24.07
C PHE A 25 -8.92 -14.52 -24.23
N ALA A 26 -9.05 -15.77 -24.67
CA ALA A 26 -10.37 -16.37 -24.82
C ALA A 26 -11.05 -16.60 -23.46
N THR A 27 -10.27 -16.85 -22.41
CA THR A 27 -10.75 -17.04 -21.04
C THR A 27 -9.85 -16.34 -20.01
N PRO A 28 -10.35 -16.04 -18.80
CA PRO A 28 -9.51 -15.50 -17.74
C PRO A 28 -8.38 -16.44 -17.32
N GLU A 29 -8.56 -17.76 -17.41
CA GLU A 29 -7.52 -18.74 -17.12
C GLU A 29 -6.32 -18.60 -18.06
N GLN A 30 -6.58 -18.34 -19.35
CA GLN A 30 -5.52 -18.08 -20.33
C GLN A 30 -4.77 -16.78 -19.99
N ALA A 31 -5.50 -15.72 -19.63
CA ALA A 31 -4.88 -14.45 -19.19
C ALA A 31 -3.99 -14.64 -17.96
N ALA A 32 -4.47 -15.37 -16.95
CA ALA A 32 -3.72 -15.65 -15.73
C ALA A 32 -2.47 -16.51 -15.99
N THR A 33 -2.57 -17.51 -16.88
CA THR A 33 -1.43 -18.34 -17.29
C THR A 33 -0.39 -17.50 -18.01
N ALA A 34 -0.80 -16.67 -18.96
CA ALA A 34 0.09 -15.78 -19.69
C ALA A 34 0.81 -14.79 -18.75
N LEU A 35 0.11 -14.27 -17.74
CA LEU A 35 0.73 -13.43 -16.71
C LEU A 35 1.78 -14.19 -15.90
N ALA A 36 1.47 -15.41 -15.43
CA ALA A 36 2.41 -16.22 -14.68
C ALA A 36 3.67 -16.56 -15.49
N GLU A 37 3.50 -16.85 -16.78
CA GLU A 37 4.60 -17.07 -17.72
C GLU A 37 5.42 -15.79 -17.95
N ALA A 38 4.77 -14.64 -18.13
CA ALA A 38 5.44 -13.35 -18.33
C ALA A 38 6.27 -12.95 -17.10
N ILE A 39 5.74 -13.12 -15.89
CA ILE A 39 6.45 -12.85 -14.62
C ILE A 39 7.67 -13.76 -14.44
N SER A 40 7.68 -14.96 -15.04
CA SER A 40 8.82 -15.89 -14.97
C SER A 40 9.98 -15.53 -15.89
N GLN A 41 9.77 -14.59 -16.83
CA GLN A 41 10.76 -14.21 -17.83
C GLN A 41 11.56 -12.98 -17.38
N PRO A 42 12.86 -12.90 -17.71
CA PRO A 42 13.70 -11.76 -17.36
C PRO A 42 13.47 -10.51 -18.22
N ASN A 43 12.37 -10.42 -18.97
CA ASN A 43 12.12 -9.33 -19.93
C ASN A 43 10.75 -8.67 -19.72
N GLU A 44 10.71 -7.34 -19.88
CA GLU A 44 9.47 -6.55 -19.77
C GLU A 44 8.56 -6.72 -20.98
N ALA A 45 9.07 -7.21 -22.11
CA ALA A 45 8.30 -7.36 -23.35
C ALA A 45 7.12 -8.35 -23.19
N ALA A 46 7.34 -9.45 -22.49
CA ALA A 46 6.28 -10.41 -22.17
C ALA A 46 5.21 -9.79 -21.26
N LEU A 47 5.60 -8.95 -20.30
CA LEU A 47 4.64 -8.22 -19.45
C LEU A 47 3.85 -7.20 -20.26
N SER A 48 4.48 -6.48 -21.19
CA SER A 48 3.80 -5.54 -22.09
C SER A 48 2.78 -6.22 -23.00
N GLU A 49 3.06 -7.44 -23.48
CA GLU A 49 2.08 -8.20 -24.29
C GLU A 49 0.83 -8.57 -23.47
N VAL A 50 1.00 -8.94 -22.19
CA VAL A 50 -0.09 -9.40 -21.32
C VAL A 50 -0.86 -8.23 -20.69
N LEU A 51 -0.14 -7.24 -20.16
CA LEU A 51 -0.69 -6.12 -19.37
C LEU A 51 -0.95 -4.87 -20.22
N GLY A 52 -0.44 -4.82 -21.45
CA GLY A 52 -0.50 -3.69 -22.37
C GLY A 52 0.72 -2.77 -22.25
N ASP A 53 1.04 -2.04 -23.32
CA ASP A 53 2.28 -1.26 -23.46
C ASP A 53 2.53 -0.21 -22.36
N ASN A 54 1.47 0.26 -21.71
CA ASN A 54 1.57 1.30 -20.68
C ASN A 54 1.51 0.73 -19.25
N TRP A 55 1.69 -0.58 -19.04
CA TRP A 55 1.52 -1.17 -17.70
C TRP A 55 2.44 -0.54 -16.63
N GLN A 56 3.65 -0.10 -17.02
CA GLN A 56 4.59 0.57 -16.12
C GLN A 56 4.06 1.90 -15.56
N GLN A 57 3.08 2.53 -16.22
CA GLN A 57 2.47 3.77 -15.68
C GLN A 57 1.62 3.48 -14.43
N PHE A 58 1.12 2.25 -14.30
CA PHE A 58 0.27 1.80 -13.19
C PHE A 58 1.06 1.03 -12.13
N LEU A 59 2.15 0.39 -12.54
CA LEU A 59 3.05 -0.37 -11.67
C LEU A 59 4.48 0.16 -11.88
N PRO A 60 4.88 1.22 -11.15
CA PRO A 60 6.28 1.64 -11.16
C PRO A 60 7.18 0.47 -10.79
N THR A 61 8.18 0.20 -11.61
CA THR A 61 9.15 -0.88 -11.36
C THR A 61 10.11 -0.53 -10.23
N ASP A 62 10.27 0.76 -9.95
CA ASP A 62 11.00 1.26 -8.79
C ASP A 62 10.27 0.88 -7.49
N GLY A 63 10.86 0.00 -6.70
CA GLY A 63 10.34 -0.39 -5.38
C GLY A 63 9.50 -1.68 -5.35
N ILE A 64 9.40 -2.42 -6.45
CA ILE A 64 8.89 -3.80 -6.39
C ILE A 64 9.87 -4.62 -5.54
N ASP A 65 9.44 -5.05 -4.36
CA ASP A 65 10.20 -5.98 -3.53
C ASP A 65 10.40 -7.29 -4.33
N PRO A 66 11.63 -7.71 -4.64
CA PRO A 66 11.89 -8.99 -5.30
C PRO A 66 11.22 -10.17 -4.57
N ALA A 67 11.07 -10.09 -3.24
CA ALA A 67 10.39 -11.11 -2.46
C ALA A 67 8.89 -11.24 -2.78
N ALA A 68 8.25 -10.19 -3.30
CA ALA A 68 6.85 -10.22 -3.73
C ALA A 68 6.66 -11.03 -5.02
N VAL A 69 7.56 -10.88 -6.00
CA VAL A 69 7.56 -11.66 -7.24
C VAL A 69 7.80 -13.13 -6.94
N ASP A 70 8.84 -13.43 -6.14
CA ASP A 70 9.16 -14.79 -5.73
C ASP A 70 7.99 -15.44 -4.97
N ARG A 71 7.29 -14.67 -4.13
CA ARG A 71 6.10 -15.14 -3.42
C ARG A 71 4.98 -15.48 -4.38
N PHE A 72 4.67 -14.61 -5.34
CA PHE A 72 3.63 -14.88 -6.33
C PHE A 72 3.93 -16.17 -7.11
N GLN A 73 5.18 -16.35 -7.59
CA GLN A 73 5.57 -17.54 -8.33
C GLN A 73 5.42 -18.82 -7.48
N ARG A 74 5.80 -18.78 -6.20
CA ARG A 74 5.59 -19.90 -5.27
C ARG A 74 4.10 -20.19 -5.05
N ASP A 75 3.31 -19.16 -4.75
CA ASP A 75 1.89 -19.29 -4.44
C ASP A 75 1.11 -19.83 -5.66
N TRP A 76 1.45 -19.36 -6.87
CA TRP A 76 0.91 -19.87 -8.14
C TRP A 76 1.12 -21.38 -8.31
N GLN A 77 2.32 -21.89 -7.98
CA GLN A 77 2.65 -23.31 -8.09
C GLN A 77 1.94 -24.16 -7.03
N VAL A 78 1.68 -23.61 -5.84
CA VAL A 78 0.90 -24.31 -4.80
C VAL A 78 -0.54 -24.49 -5.25
N LYS A 79 -1.19 -23.40 -5.70
CA LYS A 79 -2.59 -23.39 -6.15
C LYS A 79 -2.88 -22.08 -6.87
N HIS A 80 -3.70 -22.13 -7.91
CA HIS A 80 -4.31 -20.95 -8.51
C HIS A 80 -5.76 -21.24 -8.91
N VAL A 81 -6.64 -20.27 -8.71
CA VAL A 81 -8.08 -20.38 -9.04
C VAL A 81 -8.56 -19.07 -9.64
N ILE A 82 -9.32 -19.17 -10.73
CA ILE A 82 -10.09 -18.06 -11.27
C ILE A 82 -11.44 -17.99 -10.58
N ILE A 83 -11.75 -16.84 -9.99
CA ILE A 83 -13.07 -16.51 -9.47
C ILE A 83 -13.72 -15.53 -10.43
N GLN A 84 -14.67 -16.01 -11.24
CA GLN A 84 -15.40 -15.17 -12.19
C GLN A 84 -16.74 -14.72 -11.63
N GLN A 85 -17.05 -13.43 -11.77
CA GLN A 85 -18.35 -12.84 -11.46
C GLN A 85 -18.79 -11.91 -12.61
N GLY A 86 -19.75 -12.38 -13.42
CA GLY A 86 -20.19 -11.65 -14.60
C GLY A 86 -19.03 -11.41 -15.58
N ASP A 87 -18.77 -10.14 -15.86
CA ASP A 87 -17.74 -9.67 -16.79
C ASP A 87 -16.40 -9.31 -16.10
N LYS A 88 -16.23 -9.71 -14.83
CA LYS A 88 -14.97 -9.58 -14.09
C LYS A 88 -14.50 -10.95 -13.57
N ALA A 89 -13.20 -11.13 -13.50
CA ALA A 89 -12.57 -12.30 -12.94
C ALA A 89 -11.33 -11.89 -12.13
N TRP A 90 -11.04 -12.66 -11.10
CA TRP A 90 -9.86 -12.47 -10.25
C TRP A 90 -9.05 -13.76 -10.17
N LEU A 91 -7.74 -13.61 -10.10
CA LEU A 91 -6.79 -14.68 -9.86
C LEU A 91 -6.47 -14.75 -8.37
N ASP A 92 -6.82 -15.86 -7.72
CA ASP A 92 -6.42 -16.17 -6.35
C ASP A 92 -5.30 -17.23 -6.38
N VAL A 93 -4.20 -17.00 -5.64
CA VAL A 93 -3.02 -17.90 -5.60
C VAL A 93 -2.67 -18.33 -4.18
N GLY A 94 -2.02 -19.50 -4.05
CA GLY A 94 -1.52 -20.04 -2.78
C GLY A 94 -2.59 -20.67 -1.89
N SER A 95 -2.17 -21.15 -0.71
CA SER A 95 -3.07 -21.75 0.30
C SER A 95 -4.04 -20.73 0.89
N GLU A 96 -3.56 -19.49 1.09
CA GLU A 96 -4.33 -18.38 1.66
C GLU A 96 -5.25 -17.69 0.64
N ALA A 97 -5.29 -18.20 -0.60
CA ALA A 97 -6.07 -17.63 -1.70
C ALA A 97 -5.84 -16.11 -1.85
N TRP A 98 -4.57 -15.69 -1.85
CA TRP A 98 -4.23 -14.29 -2.04
C TRP A 98 -4.68 -13.84 -3.43
N ARG A 99 -5.53 -12.82 -3.47
CA ARG A 99 -6.10 -12.27 -4.70
C ARG A 99 -5.14 -11.29 -5.37
N LEU A 100 -4.83 -11.51 -6.64
CA LEU A 100 -4.15 -10.51 -7.47
C LEU A 100 -4.99 -9.22 -7.52
N PRO A 101 -4.41 -8.04 -7.23
CA PRO A 101 -5.12 -6.77 -7.27
C PRO A 101 -5.66 -6.38 -8.65
N VAL A 102 -5.00 -6.81 -9.73
CA VAL A 102 -5.37 -6.48 -11.10
C VAL A 102 -6.46 -7.44 -11.59
N PRO A 103 -7.71 -6.98 -11.79
CA PRO A 103 -8.77 -7.86 -12.27
C PRO A 103 -8.63 -8.12 -13.77
N ILE A 104 -9.22 -9.23 -14.21
CA ILE A 104 -9.38 -9.58 -15.62
C ILE A 104 -10.81 -9.24 -16.02
N VAL A 105 -10.99 -8.43 -17.05
CA VAL A 105 -12.30 -7.91 -17.48
C VAL A 105 -12.65 -8.41 -18.88
N LYS A 106 -13.94 -8.65 -19.12
CA LYS A 106 -14.45 -9.05 -20.42
C LYS A 106 -14.65 -7.81 -21.30
N ALA A 107 -13.96 -7.81 -22.44
CA ALA A 107 -14.11 -6.86 -23.53
C ALA A 107 -14.84 -7.51 -24.73
N SER A 108 -15.05 -6.75 -25.79
CA SER A 108 -15.73 -7.24 -27.01
C SER A 108 -14.97 -8.36 -27.72
N GLU A 109 -13.63 -8.30 -27.70
CA GLU A 109 -12.75 -9.22 -28.45
C GLU A 109 -12.11 -10.29 -27.53
N GLY A 110 -12.42 -10.31 -26.23
CA GLY A 110 -11.89 -11.29 -25.28
C GLY A 110 -11.74 -10.75 -23.86
N TRP A 111 -10.93 -11.43 -23.06
CA TRP A 111 -10.59 -11.02 -21.69
C TRP A 111 -9.22 -10.34 -21.65
N ARG A 112 -9.07 -9.35 -20.79
CA ARG A 112 -7.81 -8.59 -20.63
C ARG A 112 -7.64 -8.08 -19.20
N PHE A 113 -6.42 -7.77 -18.78
CA PHE A 113 -6.18 -7.13 -17.49
C PHE A 113 -6.64 -5.67 -17.49
N ASP A 114 -7.33 -5.26 -16.43
CA ASP A 114 -7.70 -3.86 -16.20
C ASP A 114 -6.70 -3.20 -15.27
N MET A 115 -5.70 -2.56 -15.87
CA MET A 115 -4.59 -1.96 -15.14
C MET A 115 -5.01 -0.74 -14.30
N ALA A 116 -5.98 0.03 -14.78
CA ALA A 116 -6.47 1.20 -14.04
C ALA A 116 -7.21 0.77 -12.76
N ALA A 117 -8.06 -0.25 -12.86
CA ALA A 117 -8.68 -0.85 -11.67
C ALA A 117 -7.63 -1.51 -10.74
N GLY A 118 -6.57 -2.07 -11.33
CA GLY A 118 -5.45 -2.63 -10.58
C GLY A 118 -4.68 -1.60 -9.75
N GLU A 119 -4.38 -0.44 -10.32
CA GLU A 119 -3.71 0.67 -9.63
C GLU A 119 -4.54 1.14 -8.42
N GLU A 120 -5.84 1.39 -8.62
CA GLU A 120 -6.76 1.82 -7.55
C GLU A 120 -6.82 0.81 -6.40
N GLU A 121 -6.92 -0.48 -6.71
CA GLU A 121 -6.95 -1.55 -5.71
C GLU A 121 -5.60 -1.67 -4.98
N ILE A 122 -4.47 -1.55 -5.67
CA ILE A 122 -3.13 -1.59 -5.05
C ILE A 122 -2.96 -0.45 -4.07
N LEU A 123 -3.34 0.76 -4.49
CA LEU A 123 -3.32 1.94 -3.65
C LEU A 123 -4.22 1.76 -2.42
N THR A 124 -5.46 1.32 -2.62
CA THR A 124 -6.42 1.05 -1.54
C THR A 124 -5.86 0.03 -0.53
N ARG A 125 -5.25 -1.06 -1.00
CA ARG A 125 -4.63 -2.06 -0.13
C ARG A 125 -3.38 -1.53 0.58
N ALA A 126 -2.60 -0.68 -0.07
CA ALA A 126 -1.42 -0.06 0.54
C ALA A 126 -1.83 0.88 1.68
N ILE A 127 -2.81 1.76 1.43
CA ILE A 127 -3.43 2.63 2.42
C ILE A 127 -3.95 1.82 3.61
N GLY A 128 -4.76 0.78 3.36
CA GLY A 128 -5.31 -0.06 4.43
C GLY A 128 -4.23 -0.75 5.27
N ARG A 129 -3.17 -1.29 4.65
CA ARG A 129 -2.04 -1.89 5.40
C ARG A 129 -1.29 -0.86 6.23
N ASN A 130 -1.06 0.33 5.67
CA ASN A 130 -0.36 1.40 6.36
C ASN A 130 -1.16 1.91 7.57
N GLU A 131 -2.46 2.12 7.39
CA GLU A 131 -3.38 2.54 8.46
C GLU A 131 -3.45 1.51 9.58
N LEU A 132 -3.62 0.22 9.26
CA LEU A 132 -3.58 -0.85 10.26
C LEU A 132 -2.23 -0.92 10.98
N SER A 133 -1.13 -0.72 10.25
CA SER A 133 0.22 -0.67 10.85
C SER A 133 0.39 0.54 11.78
N ALA A 134 -0.21 1.68 11.43
CA ALA A 134 -0.21 2.87 12.27
C ALA A 134 -1.03 2.67 13.54
N ILE A 135 -2.21 2.04 13.45
CA ILE A 135 -3.03 1.66 14.62
C ILE A 135 -2.26 0.70 15.53
N ALA A 136 -1.62 -0.33 14.98
CA ALA A 136 -0.79 -1.25 15.78
C ALA A 136 0.38 -0.52 16.46
N ALA A 137 1.00 0.44 15.77
CA ALA A 137 2.05 1.29 16.33
C ALA A 137 1.54 2.21 17.47
N MET A 138 0.28 2.65 17.40
CA MET A 138 -0.35 3.43 18.46
C MET A 138 -0.48 2.63 19.76
N HIS A 139 -0.95 1.38 19.69
CA HIS A 139 -1.04 0.50 20.85
C HIS A 139 0.35 0.20 21.43
N ALA A 140 1.32 -0.14 20.59
CA ALA A 140 2.69 -0.39 21.02
C ALA A 140 3.35 0.84 21.69
N TYR A 141 2.97 2.05 21.28
CA TYR A 141 3.40 3.28 21.96
C TYR A 141 2.85 3.38 23.39
N VAL A 142 1.59 3.02 23.62
CA VAL A 142 0.98 3.06 24.96
C VAL A 142 1.69 2.07 25.89
N ASP A 143 1.90 0.83 25.42
CA ASP A 143 2.67 -0.19 26.17
C ASP A 143 4.08 0.32 26.50
N ALA A 144 4.79 0.88 25.52
CA ALA A 144 6.13 1.40 25.72
C ALA A 144 6.18 2.61 26.68
N GLN A 145 5.16 3.47 26.68
CA GLN A 145 5.06 4.57 27.64
C GLN A 145 4.88 4.06 29.07
N GLN A 146 4.09 3.01 29.28
CA GLN A 146 3.92 2.39 30.59
C GLN A 146 5.24 1.78 31.09
N ASP A 147 5.95 1.04 30.25
CA ASP A 147 7.27 0.49 30.56
C ASP A 147 8.29 1.58 30.90
N TYR A 148 8.32 2.65 30.11
CA TYR A 148 9.19 3.79 30.38
C TYR A 148 8.84 4.47 31.72
N TYR A 149 7.55 4.62 32.03
CA TYR A 149 7.08 5.22 33.27
C TYR A 149 7.43 4.35 34.49
N HIS A 150 7.33 3.01 34.39
CA HIS A 150 7.74 2.10 35.45
C HIS A 150 9.22 2.25 35.82
N LEU A 151 10.09 2.52 34.84
CA LEU A 151 11.53 2.67 35.06
C LEU A 151 11.93 4.08 35.49
N ASN A 152 11.24 5.13 35.01
CA ASN A 152 11.69 6.51 35.14
C ASN A 152 10.76 7.40 36.00
N HIS A 153 9.58 6.90 36.39
CA HIS A 153 8.53 7.63 37.11
C HIS A 153 8.10 8.94 36.41
N ARG A 154 8.22 8.96 35.08
CA ARG A 154 7.81 10.06 34.19
C ARG A 154 7.57 9.52 32.80
N TRP A 155 6.72 10.19 32.03
CA TRP A 155 6.46 9.84 30.64
C TRP A 155 7.59 10.27 29.71
N ALA A 156 7.84 9.48 28.66
CA ALA A 156 8.79 9.85 27.62
C ALA A 156 8.21 10.99 26.77
N GLN A 157 9.03 11.99 26.49
CA GLN A 157 8.67 13.14 25.64
C GLN A 157 9.19 12.99 24.20
N LYS A 158 9.87 11.88 23.91
CA LYS A 158 10.45 11.57 22.60
C LYS A 158 10.22 10.11 22.25
N ILE A 159 9.96 9.84 20.97
CA ILE A 159 9.92 8.46 20.45
C ILE A 159 11.35 7.91 20.38
N ILE A 160 12.27 8.67 19.79
CA ILE A 160 13.68 8.30 19.63
C ILE A 160 14.52 9.10 20.64
N SER A 161 15.35 8.42 21.42
CA SER A 161 16.26 9.06 22.37
C SER A 161 17.32 9.89 21.65
N SER A 162 17.79 10.94 22.29
CA SER A 162 18.97 11.66 21.83
C SER A 162 20.22 10.79 21.89
N GLU A 163 21.19 11.05 21.01
CA GLU A 163 22.44 10.28 20.92
C GLU A 163 23.12 10.12 22.29
N GLY A 164 23.45 8.88 22.64
CA GLY A 164 24.07 8.52 23.93
C GLY A 164 23.17 8.65 25.16
N LYS A 165 21.86 8.93 25.00
CA LYS A 165 20.90 9.08 26.10
C LYS A 165 19.79 8.03 26.02
N LYS A 166 19.07 7.86 27.14
CA LYS A 166 17.87 7.04 27.29
C LYS A 166 16.68 7.91 27.70
N ASP A 167 16.42 8.96 26.92
CA ASP A 167 15.41 10.00 27.21
C ASP A 167 14.17 9.95 26.29
N GLY A 168 14.07 8.90 25.47
CA GLY A 168 12.91 8.56 24.66
C GLY A 168 12.56 7.07 24.75
N LEU A 169 11.58 6.62 23.97
CA LEU A 169 11.09 5.25 24.01
C LEU A 169 12.00 4.24 23.29
N TYR A 170 12.81 4.69 22.35
CA TYR A 170 13.78 3.87 21.62
C TYR A 170 15.22 4.39 21.83
N TRP A 171 16.16 3.47 22.03
CA TRP A 171 17.59 3.70 21.93
C TRP A 171 18.29 2.41 21.45
N PRO A 172 19.35 2.48 20.64
CA PRO A 172 20.12 1.30 20.27
C PRO A 172 20.75 0.68 21.53
N THR A 173 20.75 -0.64 21.62
CA THR A 173 21.29 -1.41 22.75
C THR A 173 22.35 -2.40 22.28
N SER A 174 23.35 -2.63 23.13
CA SER A 174 24.35 -3.68 22.91
C SER A 174 23.80 -5.05 23.38
N PRO A 175 24.30 -6.18 22.84
CA PRO A 175 23.92 -7.49 23.32
C PRO A 175 24.09 -7.64 24.85
N GLY A 176 23.02 -8.02 25.55
CA GLY A 176 23.01 -8.18 27.00
C GLY A 176 22.60 -6.94 27.80
N GLU A 177 22.46 -5.77 27.16
CA GLU A 177 21.85 -4.60 27.79
C GLU A 177 20.32 -4.74 27.87
N ALA A 178 19.71 -4.09 28.86
CA ALA A 178 18.26 -4.00 28.93
C ALA A 178 17.72 -3.27 27.67
N PRO A 179 16.74 -3.85 26.95
CA PRO A 179 16.21 -3.28 25.74
C PRO A 179 15.50 -1.94 26.00
N SER A 180 15.38 -1.11 24.96
CA SER A 180 14.50 0.05 25.00
C SER A 180 13.02 -0.38 24.96
N PRO A 181 12.08 0.42 25.55
CA PRO A 181 10.66 0.12 25.53
C PRO A 181 10.07 -0.14 24.12
N LEU A 182 10.50 0.64 23.11
CA LEU A 182 10.21 0.36 21.71
C LEU A 182 11.37 -0.36 21.04
N GLY A 183 11.07 -1.14 20.00
CA GLY A 183 12.06 -1.80 19.16
C GLY A 183 12.57 -0.92 17.99
N PRO A 184 13.64 -1.35 17.29
CA PRO A 184 14.26 -0.60 16.20
C PRO A 184 13.33 -0.34 15.00
N ALA A 185 12.22 -1.07 14.87
CA ALA A 185 11.23 -0.85 13.81
C ALA A 185 10.66 0.58 13.82
N PHE A 186 10.63 1.26 14.96
CA PHE A 186 10.17 2.65 15.10
C PHE A 186 11.25 3.69 14.76
N SER A 187 12.47 3.27 14.46
CA SER A 187 13.57 4.13 14.07
C SER A 187 13.85 3.97 12.57
N PRO A 188 13.27 4.82 11.71
CA PRO A 188 13.55 4.73 10.29
C PRO A 188 15.03 4.97 10.01
N THR A 189 15.59 4.20 9.07
CA THR A 189 16.96 4.38 8.57
C THR A 189 17.17 5.73 7.89
N VAL A 190 16.11 6.28 7.29
CA VAL A 190 16.11 7.60 6.66
C VAL A 190 15.30 8.58 7.52
N PRO A 191 15.91 9.67 8.01
CA PRO A 191 15.19 10.70 8.75
C PRO A 191 13.99 11.22 7.96
N GLY A 192 12.82 11.21 8.59
CA GLY A 192 11.59 11.73 7.98
C GLY A 192 10.86 10.77 7.03
N SER A 193 11.31 9.53 6.84
CA SER A 193 10.55 8.53 6.05
C SER A 193 9.30 8.01 6.75
N GLY A 194 9.12 8.33 8.05
CA GLY A 194 8.02 7.81 8.86
C GLY A 194 8.09 6.29 9.07
N TYR A 195 6.99 5.72 9.55
CA TYR A 195 6.81 4.29 9.76
C TYR A 195 5.56 3.85 8.98
N HIS A 196 5.73 2.92 8.02
CA HIS A 196 4.65 2.45 7.14
C HIS A 196 3.79 3.58 6.54
N GLY A 197 4.43 4.62 5.98
CA GLY A 197 3.71 5.73 5.36
C GLY A 197 3.16 6.79 6.33
N TYR A 198 3.39 6.65 7.64
CA TYR A 198 2.87 7.56 8.66
C TYR A 198 3.95 8.31 9.43
N ARG A 199 3.64 9.55 9.80
CA ARG A 199 4.42 10.34 10.76
C ARG A 199 3.81 10.23 12.13
N PHE A 200 4.64 10.30 13.16
CA PHE A 200 4.23 10.18 14.56
C PHE A 200 4.80 11.34 15.36
N ARG A 201 3.99 11.91 16.25
CA ARG A 201 4.40 12.99 17.15
C ARG A 201 3.72 12.85 18.50
N ILE A 202 4.54 12.89 19.56
CA ILE A 202 4.03 12.97 20.93
C ILE A 202 3.42 14.37 21.13
N ILE A 203 2.21 14.40 21.67
CA ILE A 203 1.46 15.61 21.99
C ILE A 203 1.03 15.56 23.47
N ALA A 204 0.56 16.68 24.01
CA ALA A 204 0.02 16.71 25.37
C ALA A 204 -1.21 15.81 25.48
N GLY A 205 -1.36 15.07 26.57
CA GLY A 205 -2.55 14.28 26.85
C GLY A 205 -3.71 15.12 27.40
N ARG A 206 -4.67 14.45 28.05
CA ARG A 206 -5.85 15.12 28.65
C ARG A 206 -5.48 16.08 29.78
N ASP A 207 -4.52 15.68 30.60
CA ASP A 207 -3.95 16.48 31.69
C ASP A 207 -2.52 16.91 31.34
N ASP A 208 -2.04 18.03 31.90
CA ASP A 208 -0.72 18.61 31.58
C ASP A 208 0.49 17.70 31.88
N GLN A 209 0.29 16.64 32.67
CA GLN A 209 1.32 15.64 32.96
C GLN A 209 1.25 14.41 32.06
N SER A 210 0.16 14.23 31.33
CA SER A 210 -0.07 13.06 30.49
C SER A 210 0.43 13.28 29.06
N VAL A 211 0.73 12.19 28.36
CA VAL A 211 1.19 12.21 26.97
C VAL A 211 0.26 11.38 26.10
N ALA A 212 0.15 11.81 24.85
CA ALA A 212 -0.61 11.15 23.81
C ALA A 212 0.21 11.12 22.51
N LEU A 213 -0.24 10.35 21.54
CA LEU A 213 0.41 10.20 20.25
C LEU A 213 -0.55 10.59 19.13
N LEU A 214 -0.06 11.39 18.21
CA LEU A 214 -0.72 11.76 16.96
C LEU A 214 0.01 11.08 15.81
N ALA A 215 -0.75 10.54 14.85
CA ALA A 215 -0.21 10.12 13.56
C ALA A 215 -1.03 10.63 12.40
N TRP A 216 -0.34 10.90 11.30
CA TRP A 216 -0.96 11.35 10.05
C TRP A 216 -0.16 10.80 8.86
N PRO A 217 -0.80 10.63 7.70
CA PRO A 217 -0.12 10.12 6.51
C PRO A 217 0.99 11.08 6.06
N ILE A 218 2.08 10.53 5.52
CA ILE A 218 3.16 11.30 4.90
C ILE A 218 2.64 12.05 3.68
N ALA A 219 1.85 11.35 2.86
CA ALA A 219 1.15 11.84 1.68
C ALA A 219 -0.31 11.38 1.76
N TRP A 220 -1.22 12.33 1.99
CA TRP A 220 -2.65 12.05 2.06
C TRP A 220 -3.17 11.51 0.72
N GLY A 221 -4.02 10.49 0.76
CA GLY A 221 -4.55 9.83 -0.44
C GLY A 221 -3.59 8.85 -1.11
N GLU A 222 -2.31 8.85 -0.72
CA GLU A 222 -1.29 7.93 -1.25
C GLU A 222 -0.82 6.92 -0.20
N THR A 223 -0.43 7.42 0.97
CA THR A 223 0.09 6.60 2.08
C THR A 223 -0.96 6.27 3.13
N GLY A 224 -2.02 7.07 3.18
CA GLY A 224 -3.12 6.96 4.13
C GLY A 224 -4.13 8.09 3.95
N VAL A 225 -5.32 7.93 4.51
CA VAL A 225 -6.41 8.93 4.48
C VAL A 225 -6.72 9.41 5.89
N MET A 226 -6.73 8.48 6.85
CA MET A 226 -7.04 8.78 8.24
C MET A 226 -5.82 9.27 9.01
N SER A 227 -6.03 10.22 9.90
CA SER A 227 -5.11 10.56 10.98
C SER A 227 -5.61 9.96 12.28
N PHE A 228 -4.71 9.65 13.20
CA PHE A 228 -5.01 8.90 14.42
C PHE A 228 -4.52 9.62 15.66
N MET A 229 -5.24 9.46 16.77
CA MET A 229 -4.80 9.87 18.11
C MET A 229 -5.02 8.75 19.12
N ILE A 230 -4.11 8.60 20.07
CA ILE A 230 -4.24 7.69 21.22
C ILE A 230 -3.67 8.34 22.48
N ASP A 231 -4.26 8.06 23.63
CA ASP A 231 -3.77 8.41 24.96
C ASP A 231 -3.56 7.15 25.81
N GLN A 232 -3.29 7.32 27.11
CA GLN A 232 -3.02 6.20 28.03
C GLN A 232 -4.24 5.29 28.28
N GLN A 233 -5.43 5.65 27.78
CA GLN A 233 -6.63 4.83 27.84
C GLN A 233 -6.69 3.79 26.69
N ASP A 234 -5.64 3.73 25.87
CA ASP A 234 -5.45 2.74 24.80
C ASP A 234 -6.62 2.66 23.82
N ARG A 235 -7.21 3.83 23.52
CA ARG A 235 -8.33 3.95 22.58
C ARG A 235 -7.94 4.82 21.42
N VAL A 236 -7.90 4.22 20.24
CA VAL A 236 -7.56 4.93 19.01
C VAL A 236 -8.77 5.72 18.52
N TYR A 237 -8.53 6.99 18.22
CA TYR A 237 -9.46 7.87 17.53
C TYR A 237 -8.92 8.14 16.13
N GLN A 238 -9.81 8.29 15.16
CA GLN A 238 -9.49 8.59 13.78
C GLN A 238 -10.30 9.77 13.23
N ALA A 239 -9.70 10.52 12.31
CA ALA A 239 -10.35 11.56 11.53
C ALA A 239 -9.67 11.69 10.16
N ASN A 240 -10.46 11.95 9.11
CA ASN A 240 -9.91 12.35 7.81
C ASN A 240 -9.67 13.86 7.82
N LEU A 241 -8.41 14.28 7.88
CA LEU A 241 -8.03 15.70 7.89
C LEU A 241 -7.89 16.30 6.47
N GLY A 242 -8.02 15.48 5.42
CA GLY A 242 -7.94 15.88 4.01
C GLY A 242 -6.52 16.13 3.51
N GLU A 243 -6.40 16.74 2.32
CA GLU A 243 -5.11 17.09 1.69
C GLU A 243 -4.17 17.91 2.61
N GLU A 244 -4.76 18.73 3.50
CA GLU A 244 -4.04 19.55 4.48
C GLU A 244 -3.66 18.78 5.76
N SER A 245 -3.75 17.45 5.77
CA SER A 245 -3.48 16.61 6.95
C SER A 245 -2.17 16.97 7.64
N ALA A 246 -1.11 17.24 6.88
CA ALA A 246 0.19 17.61 7.44
C ALA A 246 0.18 18.95 8.19
N ALA A 247 -0.51 19.97 7.64
CA ALA A 247 -0.63 21.30 8.24
C ALA A 247 -1.54 21.25 9.48
N LYS A 248 -2.72 20.65 9.37
CA LYS A 248 -3.65 20.46 10.49
C LYS A 248 -3.03 19.63 11.61
N ALA A 249 -2.27 18.59 11.28
CA ALA A 249 -1.54 17.81 12.26
C ALA A 249 -0.49 18.64 13.01
N GLN A 250 0.11 19.68 12.41
CA GLN A 250 1.01 20.58 13.12
C GLN A 250 0.30 21.40 14.20
N GLU A 251 -0.95 21.81 13.94
CA GLU A 251 -1.77 22.61 14.84
C GLU A 251 -2.31 21.80 16.04
N ILE A 252 -2.41 20.47 15.91
CA ILE A 252 -2.82 19.59 17.00
C ILE A 252 -1.67 19.42 18.00
N THR A 253 -1.75 20.12 19.13
CA THR A 253 -0.76 20.04 20.21
C THR A 253 -1.24 19.27 21.45
N ARG A 254 -2.53 18.92 21.51
CA ARG A 254 -3.15 18.22 22.63
C ARG A 254 -4.14 17.17 22.15
N PHE A 255 -4.23 16.07 22.89
CA PHE A 255 -5.24 15.05 22.72
C PHE A 255 -6.62 15.59 23.07
N THR A 256 -7.42 15.88 22.05
CA THR A 256 -8.81 16.29 22.18
C THR A 256 -9.57 15.77 20.96
N PRO A 257 -9.96 14.48 20.95
CA PRO A 257 -10.73 13.92 19.85
C PRO A 257 -12.17 14.47 19.90
N ASP A 258 -12.36 15.62 19.26
CA ASP A 258 -13.65 16.30 19.16
C ASP A 258 -14.50 15.73 18.02
N ALA A 259 -15.69 15.24 18.38
CA ALA A 259 -16.65 14.70 17.42
C ALA A 259 -17.14 15.75 16.42
N ASP A 260 -17.26 17.01 16.85
CA ASP A 260 -17.68 18.12 15.97
C ASP A 260 -16.57 18.45 14.95
N ALA A 261 -15.31 18.12 15.26
CA ALA A 261 -14.17 18.19 14.35
C ALA A 261 -13.95 16.91 13.53
N GLY A 262 -14.87 15.94 13.60
CA GLY A 262 -14.85 14.70 12.82
C GLY A 262 -14.05 13.55 13.44
N TRP A 263 -13.61 13.66 14.70
CA TRP A 263 -12.94 12.57 15.39
C TRP A 263 -13.93 11.54 15.92
N GLN A 264 -13.67 10.27 15.62
CA GLN A 264 -14.46 9.13 16.10
C GLN A 264 -13.55 8.02 16.58
N VAL A 265 -14.08 7.08 17.38
CA VAL A 265 -13.32 5.89 17.76
C VAL A 265 -13.02 5.08 16.49
N ALA A 266 -11.77 4.66 16.32
CA ALA A 266 -11.43 3.71 15.27
C ALA A 266 -11.96 2.33 15.68
N GLU A 267 -12.86 1.77 14.87
CA GLU A 267 -13.29 0.38 15.04
C GLU A 267 -12.20 -0.56 14.53
N PRO A 268 -11.94 -1.70 15.22
CA PRO A 268 -10.92 -2.67 14.84
C PRO A 268 -11.22 -3.41 13.53
#